data_AF-A0A1D6L403-F1
#
_entry.id   AF-A0A1D6L403-F1
#
_cell.length_a   1.000
_cell.length_b   1.000
_cell.length_c   1.000
_cell.angle_alpha   90.00
_cell.angle_beta   90.00
_cell.angle_gamma   90.00
#
_symmetry.space_group_name_H-M   'P 1'
#
loop_
_entity.id
_entity.type
_entity.pdbx_description
1 polymer ?
#
loop_
_entity_poly.entity_id
_entity_poly.type
_entity_poly.pdbx_seq_one_letter_code
_entity_poly.pdbx_strand_id
1 'polypeptide(L)'
;MFNDDTSDLNVLVASDAIGMGLNLNISRIIFSTMMKFDGFCNRELTVAEIKQIAGRAGRYGSKFPVGEVTCLNPQDLPLLHSSLKSASSIIERAGLFPTFDLLSLYSRLHGTDFFHPILERFLEKAKLSPDYFITDCEDMLKVAAIVDDLPLGLYDKYLFCMSPVDVSDDISAQGLVQFAENYARKGIVRLKEIFTPGTLQVPKTDNQLKELESVHKVLELYVWLSFRMDDSFPDREVAASQKSICSMLIEEYLERFGWQPQDRRKVLGGAQKLLQEYDVSQMNKYFQEVNPGPK
;
A
#
# COMPACT_ATOMS: atom_id res chain seq x y z
N MET A 1 10.93 -2.28 -19.32
CA MET A 1 12.33 -2.43 -18.93
C MET A 1 12.78 -3.89 -18.83
N PHE A 2 12.24 -4.73 -17.93
CA PHE A 2 12.70 -6.13 -17.77
C PHE A 2 12.17 -7.13 -18.82
N ASN A 3 10.91 -7.01 -19.25
CA ASN A 3 10.33 -7.93 -20.24
C ASN A 3 10.71 -7.64 -21.69
N ASP A 4 11.46 -6.56 -21.93
CA ASP A 4 11.82 -6.07 -23.25
C ASP A 4 13.14 -6.71 -23.68
N ASP A 5 13.15 -7.41 -24.82
CA ASP A 5 14.35 -8.08 -25.33
C ASP A 5 15.42 -7.09 -25.80
N THR A 6 15.02 -5.87 -26.12
CA THR A 6 15.94 -4.83 -26.60
C THR A 6 16.60 -4.07 -25.45
N SER A 7 16.15 -4.32 -24.22
CA SER A 7 16.70 -3.73 -23.01
C SER A 7 17.95 -4.48 -22.56
N ASP A 8 18.96 -3.73 -22.09
CA ASP A 8 20.17 -4.30 -21.50
C ASP A 8 19.94 -4.85 -20.06
N LEU A 9 18.71 -4.74 -19.53
CA LEU A 9 18.38 -5.08 -18.14
C LEU A 9 17.76 -6.47 -18.02
N ASN A 10 18.64 -7.45 -17.83
CA ASN A 10 18.30 -8.88 -17.79
C ASN A 10 18.13 -9.44 -16.37
N VAL A 11 18.36 -8.64 -15.33
CA VAL A 11 18.28 -9.06 -13.92
C VAL A 11 17.25 -8.20 -13.21
N LEU A 12 16.33 -8.85 -12.51
CA LEU A 12 15.34 -8.22 -11.65
C LEU A 12 15.60 -8.64 -10.20
N VAL A 13 15.78 -7.66 -9.32
CA VAL A 13 15.77 -7.86 -7.87
C VAL A 13 14.40 -7.46 -7.36
N ALA A 14 13.71 -8.36 -6.66
CA ALA A 14 12.37 -8.10 -6.17
C ALA A 14 12.08 -8.85 -4.87
N SER A 15 11.09 -8.36 -4.12
CA SER A 15 10.48 -9.08 -3.00
C SER A 15 9.48 -10.14 -3.48
N ASP A 16 8.85 -10.82 -2.53
CA ASP A 16 7.75 -11.76 -2.75
C ASP A 16 6.53 -11.15 -3.46
N ALA A 17 6.45 -9.83 -3.57
CA ALA A 17 5.43 -9.12 -4.35
C ALA A 17 5.31 -9.61 -5.81
N ILE A 18 6.39 -10.14 -6.41
CA ILE A 18 6.33 -10.72 -7.76
C ILE A 18 5.50 -12.01 -7.85
N GLY A 19 5.15 -12.62 -6.71
CA GLY A 19 4.34 -13.83 -6.64
C GLY A 19 2.94 -13.65 -7.23
N MET A 20 2.46 -12.40 -7.38
CA MET A 20 1.14 -12.08 -7.94
C MET A 20 1.14 -10.75 -8.70
N GLY A 21 0.07 -10.47 -9.45
CA GLY A 21 -0.23 -9.14 -9.99
C GLY A 21 0.56 -8.67 -11.23
N LEU A 22 1.78 -9.15 -11.45
CA LEU A 22 2.59 -8.75 -12.62
C LEU A 22 2.68 -9.88 -13.65
N ASN A 23 2.88 -9.55 -14.92
CA ASN A 23 3.27 -10.52 -15.96
C ASN A 23 4.76 -10.33 -16.26
N LEU A 24 5.61 -11.28 -15.84
CA LEU A 24 7.06 -11.20 -15.95
C LEU A 24 7.61 -12.42 -16.70
N ASN A 25 8.50 -12.19 -17.66
CA ASN A 25 9.19 -13.23 -18.43
C ASN A 25 10.46 -13.69 -17.69
N ILE A 26 10.30 -14.55 -16.68
CA ILE A 26 11.41 -14.99 -15.83
C ILE A 26 11.89 -16.38 -16.26
N SER A 27 13.19 -16.52 -16.57
CA SER A 27 13.80 -17.83 -16.83
C SER A 27 14.17 -18.56 -15.55
N ARG A 28 14.72 -17.83 -14.58
CA ARG A 28 15.26 -18.38 -13.35
C ARG A 28 14.94 -17.51 -12.15
N ILE A 29 14.44 -18.15 -11.09
CA ILE A 29 14.29 -17.54 -9.76
C ILE A 29 15.48 -17.93 -8.88
N ILE A 30 16.06 -16.95 -8.19
CA ILE A 30 17.14 -17.15 -7.23
C ILE A 30 16.67 -16.59 -5.88
N PHE A 31 16.42 -17.47 -4.91
CA PHE A 31 16.10 -17.05 -3.55
C PHE A 31 17.36 -16.52 -2.86
N SER A 32 17.34 -15.24 -2.45
CA SER A 32 18.42 -14.63 -1.67
C SER A 32 18.48 -15.17 -0.24
N THR A 33 17.31 -15.45 0.35
CA THR A 33 17.13 -16.06 1.68
C THR A 33 15.80 -16.85 1.69
N MET A 34 15.71 -17.87 2.53
CA MET A 34 14.48 -18.64 2.79
C MET A 34 13.75 -18.17 4.05
N MET A 35 14.18 -17.07 4.65
CA MET A 35 13.59 -16.45 5.84
C MET A 35 12.87 -15.15 5.48
N LYS A 36 11.73 -14.89 6.12
CA LYS A 36 10.96 -13.65 6.00
C LYS A 36 10.55 -13.14 7.38
N PHE A 37 10.53 -11.82 7.54
CA PHE A 37 9.88 -11.17 8.68
C PHE A 37 8.37 -11.06 8.42
N ASP A 38 7.55 -11.61 9.31
CA ASP A 38 6.09 -11.59 9.17
C ASP A 38 5.39 -10.45 9.93
N GLY A 39 6.17 -9.50 10.46
CA GLY A 39 5.69 -8.43 11.34
C GLY A 39 6.02 -8.67 12.81
N PHE A 40 6.21 -9.94 13.21
CA PHE A 40 6.48 -10.31 14.60
C PHE A 40 7.84 -10.99 14.76
N CYS A 41 8.16 -11.96 13.89
CA CYS A 41 9.43 -12.66 13.95
C CYS A 41 9.95 -13.04 12.56
N ASN A 42 11.23 -13.41 12.52
CA ASN A 42 11.81 -14.02 11.33
C ASN A 42 11.46 -15.50 11.31
N ARG A 43 10.69 -15.92 10.30
CA ARG A 43 10.29 -17.31 10.08
C ARG A 43 10.72 -17.80 8.70
N GLU A 44 10.74 -19.11 8.51
CA GLU A 44 10.92 -19.70 7.18
C GLU A 44 9.72 -19.40 6.27
N LEU A 45 9.99 -19.33 4.97
CA LEU A 45 8.95 -19.26 3.95
C LEU A 45 8.10 -20.54 3.97
N THR A 46 6.78 -20.38 3.86
CA THR A 46 5.86 -21.50 3.75
C THR A 46 6.00 -22.20 2.39
N VAL A 47 5.59 -23.47 2.32
CA VAL A 47 5.51 -24.23 1.06
C VAL A 47 4.73 -23.47 -0.01
N ALA A 48 3.62 -22.82 0.37
CA ALA A 48 2.79 -22.07 -0.56
C ALA A 48 3.51 -20.83 -1.10
N GLU A 49 4.16 -20.04 -0.24
CA GLU A 49 4.96 -18.87 -0.64
C GLU A 49 6.10 -19.28 -1.59
N ILE A 50 6.85 -20.34 -1.25
CA ILE A 50 7.95 -20.85 -2.08
C ILE A 50 7.43 -21.26 -3.45
N LYS A 51 6.36 -22.06 -3.52
CA LYS A 51 5.78 -22.51 -4.79
C LYS A 51 5.23 -21.35 -5.62
N GLN A 52 4.60 -20.37 -4.97
CA GLN A 52 4.04 -19.21 -5.65
C GLN A 52 5.15 -18.38 -6.33
N ILE A 53 6.27 -18.14 -5.63
CA ILE A 53 7.41 -17.40 -6.15
C ILE A 53 8.15 -18.24 -7.20
N ALA A 54 8.45 -19.51 -6.91
CA ALA A 54 9.13 -20.42 -7.82
C ALA A 54 8.38 -20.60 -9.15
N GLY A 55 7.04 -20.72 -9.09
CA GLY A 55 6.17 -20.86 -10.26
C GLY A 55 6.10 -19.61 -11.16
N ARG A 56 6.77 -18.52 -10.79
CA ARG A 56 6.95 -17.34 -11.66
C ARG A 56 7.97 -17.59 -12.78
N ALA A 57 8.88 -18.55 -12.59
CA ALA A 57 9.80 -18.97 -13.65
C ALA A 57 9.08 -19.88 -14.66
N GLY A 58 9.34 -19.69 -15.94
CA GLY A 58 8.87 -20.61 -16.99
C GLY A 58 7.36 -20.59 -17.25
N ARG A 59 6.71 -19.42 -17.07
CA ARG A 59 5.26 -19.30 -17.30
C ARG A 59 4.90 -19.64 -18.75
N TYR A 60 3.73 -20.26 -18.93
CA TYR A 60 3.16 -20.50 -20.26
C TYR A 60 3.00 -19.19 -21.03
N GLY A 61 3.43 -19.17 -22.30
CA GLY A 61 3.45 -17.98 -23.14
C GLY A 61 4.64 -17.05 -22.91
N SER A 62 5.54 -17.37 -21.96
CA SER A 62 6.84 -16.71 -21.86
C SER A 62 7.85 -17.29 -22.85
N LYS A 63 8.96 -16.58 -23.04
CA LYS A 63 10.07 -17.02 -23.91
C LYS A 63 10.83 -18.23 -23.36
N PHE A 64 10.63 -18.52 -22.08
CA PHE A 64 11.30 -19.61 -21.37
C PHE A 64 10.26 -20.71 -21.12
N PRO A 65 10.20 -21.75 -21.95
CA PRO A 65 9.24 -22.85 -21.74
C PRO A 65 9.57 -23.70 -20.51
N VAL A 66 10.79 -23.61 -19.98
CA VAL A 66 11.26 -24.28 -18.77
C VAL A 66 11.75 -23.23 -17.80
N GLY A 67 11.27 -23.30 -16.55
CA GLY A 67 11.68 -22.42 -15.46
C GLY A 67 12.68 -23.09 -14.53
N GLU A 68 13.73 -22.38 -14.16
CA GLU A 68 14.74 -22.82 -13.19
C GLU A 68 14.55 -22.12 -11.84
N VAL A 69 14.89 -22.80 -10.75
CA VAL A 69 14.80 -22.25 -9.39
C VAL A 69 15.99 -22.72 -8.57
N THR A 70 16.65 -21.79 -7.88
CA THR A 70 17.79 -22.09 -7.00
C THR A 70 17.82 -21.12 -5.82
N CYS A 71 18.69 -21.37 -4.85
CA CYS A 71 19.03 -20.45 -3.75
C CYS A 71 20.42 -19.84 -4.00
N LEU A 72 20.66 -18.67 -3.40
CA LEU A 72 21.99 -18.06 -3.37
C LEU A 72 22.93 -18.84 -2.44
N ASN A 73 22.42 -19.25 -1.27
CA ASN A 73 23.15 -20.08 -0.32
C ASN A 73 22.87 -21.58 -0.57
N PRO A 74 23.91 -22.43 -0.74
CA PRO A 74 23.71 -23.86 -0.96
C PRO A 74 23.02 -24.61 0.19
N GLN A 75 23.10 -24.07 1.42
CA GLN A 75 22.48 -24.67 2.61
C GLN A 75 20.95 -24.65 2.56
N ASP A 76 20.36 -23.75 1.77
CA ASP A 76 18.92 -23.57 1.65
C ASP A 76 18.29 -24.50 0.58
N LEU A 77 19.11 -25.09 -0.30
CA LEU A 77 18.65 -25.96 -1.40
C LEU A 77 17.84 -27.19 -0.92
N PRO A 78 18.20 -27.88 0.19
CA PRO A 78 17.38 -28.98 0.69
C PRO A 78 15.96 -28.56 1.06
N LEU A 79 15.79 -27.39 1.69
CA LEU A 79 14.48 -26.83 2.06
C LEU A 79 13.65 -26.45 0.81
N LEU A 80 14.29 -25.82 -0.17
CA LEU A 80 13.65 -25.52 -1.45
C LEU A 80 13.14 -26.79 -2.14
N HIS A 81 13.99 -27.82 -2.25
CA HIS A 81 13.64 -29.08 -2.89
C HIS A 81 12.52 -29.83 -2.17
N SER A 82 12.55 -29.88 -0.82
CA SER A 82 11.49 -30.54 -0.05
C SER A 82 10.16 -29.80 -0.20
N SER A 83 10.19 -28.45 -0.19
CA SER A 83 9.00 -27.60 -0.33
C SER A 83 8.35 -27.67 -1.71
N LEU A 84 9.15 -27.76 -2.78
CA LEU A 84 8.58 -27.90 -4.13
C LEU A 84 7.93 -29.28 -4.36
N LYS A 85 8.42 -30.32 -3.68
CA LYS A 85 7.88 -31.70 -3.78
C LYS A 85 6.70 -31.97 -2.87
N SER A 86 6.58 -31.25 -1.76
CA SER A 86 5.49 -31.45 -0.80
C SER A 86 4.14 -31.07 -1.41
N ALA A 87 3.04 -31.62 -0.90
CA ALA A 87 1.70 -31.15 -1.27
C ALA A 87 1.43 -29.77 -0.63
N SER A 88 0.64 -28.94 -1.29
CA SER A 88 0.17 -27.69 -0.64
C SER A 88 -0.81 -28.04 0.48
N SER A 89 -0.70 -27.38 1.62
CA SER A 89 -1.62 -27.58 2.75
C SER A 89 -3.05 -27.20 2.36
N ILE A 90 -4.02 -27.93 2.92
CA ILE A 90 -5.44 -27.61 2.78
C ILE A 90 -5.75 -26.47 3.75
N ILE A 91 -6.51 -25.48 3.29
CA ILE A 91 -6.99 -24.39 4.14
C ILE A 91 -8.18 -24.92 4.95
N GLU A 92 -8.05 -24.93 6.28
CA GLU A 92 -9.05 -25.51 7.18
C GLU A 92 -10.03 -24.48 7.75
N ARG A 93 -9.65 -23.19 7.78
CA ARG A 93 -10.42 -22.13 8.43
C ARG A 93 -10.52 -20.88 7.59
N ALA A 94 -11.63 -20.16 7.72
CA ALA A 94 -11.86 -18.88 7.05
C ALA A 94 -11.87 -17.70 8.03
N GLY A 95 -11.31 -16.57 7.59
CA GLY A 95 -11.33 -15.33 8.36
C GLY A 95 -12.69 -14.65 8.31
N LEU A 96 -13.17 -14.18 9.46
CA LEU A 96 -14.37 -13.35 9.59
C LEU A 96 -13.96 -11.96 10.07
N PHE A 97 -14.72 -10.97 9.63
CA PHE A 97 -14.48 -9.56 9.95
C PHE A 97 -15.71 -8.94 10.62
N PRO A 98 -15.54 -8.09 11.66
CA PRO A 98 -16.66 -7.41 12.31
C PRO A 98 -17.38 -6.44 11.35
N THR A 99 -18.66 -6.67 11.09
CA THR A 99 -19.47 -5.75 10.27
C THR A 99 -19.96 -4.55 11.08
N PHE A 100 -20.20 -3.43 10.41
CA PHE A 100 -20.73 -2.23 11.06
C PHE A 100 -22.05 -2.50 11.80
N ASP A 101 -22.95 -3.28 11.24
CA ASP A 101 -24.25 -3.58 11.86
C ASP A 101 -24.10 -4.27 13.22
N LEU A 102 -23.16 -5.20 13.33
CA LEU A 102 -22.84 -5.89 14.58
C LEU A 102 -22.24 -4.93 15.61
N LEU A 103 -21.29 -4.09 15.19
CA LEU A 103 -20.65 -3.10 16.06
C LEU A 103 -21.63 -2.01 16.51
N SER A 104 -22.54 -1.57 15.63
CA SER A 104 -23.61 -0.62 15.93
C SER A 104 -24.61 -1.19 16.93
N LEU A 105 -24.94 -2.48 16.84
CA LEU A 105 -25.75 -3.15 17.85
C LEU A 105 -25.03 -3.19 19.20
N TYR A 106 -23.74 -3.50 19.21
CA TYR A 106 -22.91 -3.53 20.41
C TYR A 106 -22.81 -2.15 21.10
N SER A 107 -22.64 -1.09 20.31
CA SER A 107 -22.70 0.31 20.76
C SER A 107 -24.00 0.58 21.53
N ARG A 108 -25.15 0.24 20.93
CA ARG A 108 -26.47 0.43 21.56
C ARG A 108 -26.63 -0.35 22.86
N LEU A 109 -26.13 -1.59 22.91
CA LEU A 109 -26.22 -2.44 24.10
C LEU A 109 -25.36 -1.94 25.26
N HIS A 110 -24.23 -1.29 24.97
CA HIS A 110 -23.28 -0.80 25.97
C HIS A 110 -23.43 0.69 26.27
N GLY A 111 -24.25 1.43 25.53
CA GLY A 111 -24.51 2.84 25.75
C GLY A 111 -23.27 3.71 25.50
N THR A 112 -22.43 3.32 24.53
CA THR A 112 -21.19 4.02 24.19
C THR A 112 -21.08 4.20 22.68
N ASP A 113 -20.57 5.35 22.26
CA ASP A 113 -20.22 5.66 20.86
C ASP A 113 -18.70 5.67 20.63
N PHE A 114 -17.94 5.19 21.61
CA PHE A 114 -16.50 4.96 21.50
C PHE A 114 -16.25 3.63 20.77
N PHE A 115 -15.69 3.71 19.58
CA PHE A 115 -15.51 2.61 18.65
C PHE A 115 -14.43 1.63 19.13
N HIS A 116 -13.34 2.10 19.74
CA HIS A 116 -12.25 1.24 20.24
C HIS A 116 -12.74 0.28 21.33
N PRO A 117 -13.40 0.72 22.42
CA PRO A 117 -13.96 -0.20 23.42
C PRO A 117 -15.01 -1.17 22.85
N ILE A 118 -15.79 -0.74 21.85
CA ILE A 118 -16.75 -1.61 21.17
C ILE A 118 -16.03 -2.73 20.42
N LEU A 119 -15.04 -2.36 19.61
CA LEU A 119 -14.29 -3.30 18.80
C LEU A 119 -13.49 -4.27 19.68
N GLU A 120 -12.73 -3.77 20.65
CA GLU A 120 -11.96 -4.58 21.59
C GLU A 120 -12.85 -5.64 22.27
N ARG A 121 -13.97 -5.20 22.84
CA ARG A 121 -14.90 -6.10 23.53
C ARG A 121 -15.60 -7.07 22.57
N PHE A 122 -15.88 -6.67 21.33
CA PHE A 122 -16.39 -7.58 20.32
C PHE A 122 -15.38 -8.69 20.04
N LEU A 123 -14.11 -8.34 19.81
CA LEU A 123 -13.03 -9.29 19.53
C LEU A 123 -12.80 -10.25 20.70
N GLU A 124 -12.83 -9.75 21.94
CA GLU A 124 -12.69 -10.59 23.14
C GLU A 124 -13.83 -11.58 23.37
N LYS A 125 -15.07 -11.20 23.00
CA LYS A 125 -16.28 -11.99 23.29
C LYS A 125 -16.80 -12.79 22.10
N ALA A 126 -16.27 -12.58 20.90
CA ALA A 126 -16.67 -13.27 19.70
C ALA A 126 -16.55 -14.79 19.89
N LYS A 127 -17.67 -15.50 19.71
CA LYS A 127 -17.72 -16.97 19.69
C LYS A 127 -17.89 -17.44 18.27
N LEU A 128 -16.96 -18.25 17.81
CA LEU A 128 -16.91 -18.75 16.44
C LEU A 128 -17.03 -20.28 16.39
N SER A 129 -17.55 -20.80 15.29
CA SER A 129 -17.39 -22.22 14.95
C SER A 129 -15.90 -22.54 14.74
N PRO A 130 -15.43 -23.80 14.97
CA PRO A 130 -14.03 -24.17 14.76
C PRO A 130 -13.46 -23.82 13.38
N ASP A 131 -14.32 -23.80 12.36
CA ASP A 131 -13.96 -23.51 10.97
C ASP A 131 -13.67 -22.03 10.67
N TYR A 132 -13.77 -21.14 11.67
CA TYR A 132 -13.58 -19.72 11.50
C TYR A 132 -12.64 -19.11 12.53
N PHE A 133 -12.01 -17.99 12.18
CA PHE A 133 -11.26 -17.12 13.08
C PHE A 133 -11.61 -15.66 12.82
N ILE A 134 -11.44 -14.78 13.80
CA ILE A 134 -11.48 -13.33 13.53
C ILE A 134 -10.14 -12.93 12.92
N THR A 135 -10.20 -12.23 11.79
CA THR A 135 -9.00 -11.66 11.15
C THR A 135 -8.29 -10.68 12.06
N ASP A 136 -7.00 -10.46 11.82
CA ASP A 136 -6.26 -9.44 12.55
C ASP A 136 -6.90 -8.05 12.37
N CYS A 137 -7.09 -7.36 13.49
CA CYS A 137 -7.71 -6.05 13.58
C CYS A 137 -6.82 -5.08 14.39
N GLU A 138 -5.52 -5.37 14.54
CA GLU A 138 -4.61 -4.56 15.35
C GLU A 138 -4.53 -3.10 14.85
N ASP A 139 -4.34 -2.89 13.56
CA ASP A 139 -4.28 -1.54 12.98
C ASP A 139 -5.62 -0.82 13.08
N MET A 140 -6.72 -1.55 12.94
CA MET A 140 -8.07 -1.01 13.15
C MET A 140 -8.27 -0.53 14.59
N LEU A 141 -7.77 -1.27 15.59
CA LEU A 141 -7.80 -0.86 17.00
C LEU A 141 -6.95 0.38 17.26
N LYS A 142 -5.77 0.48 16.63
CA LYS A 142 -4.89 1.66 16.73
C LYS A 142 -5.56 2.90 16.13
N VAL A 143 -6.16 2.79 14.95
CA VAL A 143 -6.93 3.89 14.35
C VAL A 143 -8.15 4.24 15.20
N ALA A 144 -8.86 3.24 15.72
CA ALA A 144 -10.01 3.44 16.59
C ALA A 144 -9.66 4.28 17.82
N ALA A 145 -8.51 4.02 18.45
CA ALA A 145 -8.02 4.78 19.60
C ALA A 145 -7.77 6.26 19.26
N ILE A 146 -7.32 6.56 18.03
CA ILE A 146 -7.07 7.93 17.55
C ILE A 146 -8.39 8.66 17.26
N VAL A 147 -9.32 8.03 16.54
CA VAL A 147 -10.55 8.70 16.09
C VAL A 147 -11.61 8.83 17.18
N ASP A 148 -11.45 8.10 18.29
CA ASP A 148 -12.41 8.10 19.38
C ASP A 148 -12.46 9.40 20.17
N ASP A 149 -11.33 10.12 20.23
CA ASP A 149 -11.22 11.45 20.85
C ASP A 149 -11.86 12.55 20.00
N LEU A 150 -12.25 12.25 18.76
CA LEU A 150 -12.84 13.20 17.82
C LEU A 150 -14.38 13.15 17.89
N PRO A 151 -15.07 14.30 17.72
CA PRO A 151 -16.53 14.38 17.73
C PRO A 151 -17.16 13.84 16.42
N LEU A 152 -16.92 12.57 16.14
CA LEU A 152 -17.37 11.85 14.94
C LEU A 152 -18.51 10.90 15.27
N GLY A 153 -19.43 10.73 14.31
CA GLY A 153 -20.45 9.68 14.40
C GLY A 153 -19.84 8.28 14.34
N LEU A 154 -20.52 7.29 14.93
CA LEU A 154 -20.02 5.91 14.99
C LEU A 154 -19.71 5.31 13.61
N TYR A 155 -20.53 5.64 12.60
CA TYR A 155 -20.30 5.18 11.23
C TYR A 155 -19.05 5.81 10.60
N ASP A 156 -18.81 7.10 10.84
CA ASP A 156 -17.63 7.79 10.32
C ASP A 156 -16.36 7.24 10.98
N LYS A 157 -16.40 7.02 12.31
CA LYS A 157 -15.31 6.33 13.03
C LYS A 157 -15.01 4.97 12.41
N TYR A 158 -16.05 4.16 12.14
CA TYR A 158 -15.90 2.88 11.45
C TYR A 158 -15.24 3.04 10.08
N LEU A 159 -15.65 4.01 9.26
CA LEU A 159 -15.07 4.25 7.94
C LEU A 159 -13.58 4.64 8.01
N PHE A 160 -13.19 5.50 8.94
CA PHE A 160 -11.78 5.83 9.17
C PHE A 160 -10.98 4.59 9.63
N CYS A 161 -11.54 3.77 10.51
CA CYS A 161 -10.90 2.53 10.97
C CYS A 161 -10.74 1.48 9.85
N MET A 162 -11.64 1.49 8.87
CA MET A 162 -11.57 0.62 7.68
C MET A 162 -10.64 1.14 6.59
N SER A 163 -10.13 2.37 6.73
CA SER A 163 -9.29 2.99 5.71
C SER A 163 -7.91 2.32 5.64
N PRO A 164 -7.32 2.16 4.44
CA PRO A 164 -6.04 1.49 4.28
C PRO A 164 -4.91 2.45 4.67
N VAL A 165 -4.59 2.48 5.96
CA VAL A 165 -3.53 3.31 6.53
C VAL A 165 -2.50 2.45 7.25
N ASP A 166 -1.24 2.71 6.95
CA ASP A 166 -0.11 2.13 7.66
C ASP A 166 0.19 3.02 8.87
N VAL A 167 -0.28 2.61 10.05
CA VAL A 167 -0.11 3.37 11.31
C VAL A 167 1.32 3.33 11.84
N SER A 168 2.19 2.50 11.27
CA SER A 168 3.62 2.47 11.62
C SER A 168 4.42 3.56 10.87
N ASP A 169 3.85 4.12 9.81
CA ASP A 169 4.42 5.24 9.06
C ASP A 169 3.91 6.57 9.62
N ASP A 170 4.79 7.34 10.24
CA ASP A 170 4.44 8.59 10.94
C ASP A 170 3.71 9.60 10.05
N ILE A 171 4.11 9.72 8.78
CA ILE A 171 3.48 10.65 7.82
C ILE A 171 2.07 10.17 7.47
N SER A 172 1.87 8.88 7.22
CA SER A 172 0.56 8.29 6.94
C SER A 172 -0.39 8.42 8.14
N ALA A 173 0.09 8.12 9.35
CA ALA A 173 -0.66 8.27 10.58
C ALA A 173 -1.06 9.74 10.82
N GLN A 174 -0.14 10.69 10.63
CA GLN A 174 -0.44 12.12 10.73
C GLN A 174 -1.45 12.58 9.68
N GLY A 175 -1.34 12.10 8.44
CA GLY A 175 -2.30 12.39 7.37
C GLY A 175 -3.72 11.96 7.72
N LEU A 176 -3.87 10.74 8.27
CA LEU A 176 -5.15 10.24 8.78
C LEU A 176 -5.72 11.12 9.88
N VAL A 177 -4.92 11.47 10.89
CA VAL A 177 -5.33 12.34 12.00
C VAL A 177 -5.82 13.68 11.46
N GLN A 178 -5.07 14.31 10.57
CA GLN A 178 -5.45 15.59 9.98
C GLN A 178 -6.74 15.52 9.16
N PHE A 179 -6.95 14.44 8.39
CA PHE A 179 -8.21 14.22 7.68
C PHE A 179 -9.38 14.07 8.65
N ALA A 180 -9.22 13.26 9.69
CA ALA A 180 -10.25 13.01 10.69
C ALA A 180 -10.59 14.28 11.49
N GLU A 181 -9.59 15.05 11.93
CA GLU A 181 -9.79 16.32 12.64
C GLU A 181 -10.47 17.39 11.78
N ASN A 182 -10.05 17.55 10.53
CA ASN A 182 -10.66 18.53 9.62
C ASN A 182 -12.10 18.15 9.28
N TYR A 183 -12.35 16.86 9.06
CA TYR A 183 -13.70 16.33 8.87
C TYR A 183 -14.57 16.57 10.12
N ALA A 184 -14.08 16.25 11.31
CA ALA A 184 -14.80 16.47 12.56
C ALA A 184 -15.16 17.95 12.81
N ARG A 185 -14.26 18.87 12.44
CA ARG A 185 -14.43 20.31 12.70
C ARG A 185 -15.26 21.03 11.65
N LYS A 186 -15.08 20.70 10.37
CA LYS A 186 -15.64 21.46 9.23
C LYS A 186 -16.66 20.66 8.41
N GLY A 187 -16.70 19.34 8.57
CA GLY A 187 -17.44 18.43 7.69
C GLY A 187 -16.86 18.30 6.28
N ILE A 188 -15.78 19.03 5.96
CA ILE A 188 -15.16 19.09 4.63
C ILE A 188 -13.63 19.08 4.80
N VAL A 189 -12.96 18.24 4.02
CA VAL A 189 -11.50 18.09 3.98
C VAL A 189 -11.00 18.48 2.60
N ARG A 190 -10.43 19.68 2.49
CA ARG A 190 -9.82 20.19 1.25
C ARG A 190 -8.35 19.82 1.20
N LEU A 191 -7.91 19.25 0.08
CA LEU A 191 -6.53 18.77 -0.07
C LEU A 191 -5.51 19.90 0.08
N LYS A 192 -5.84 21.10 -0.43
CA LYS A 192 -4.99 22.30 -0.36
C LYS A 192 -4.69 22.80 1.06
N GLU A 193 -5.48 22.40 2.05
CA GLU A 193 -5.27 22.80 3.45
C GLU A 193 -4.20 21.94 4.12
N ILE A 194 -3.84 20.82 3.49
CA ILE A 194 -2.98 19.77 4.03
C ILE A 194 -1.72 19.65 3.18
N PHE A 195 -1.85 19.77 1.85
CA PHE A 195 -0.74 19.78 0.90
C PHE A 195 -0.54 21.15 0.28
N THR A 196 0.68 21.69 0.45
CA THR A 196 1.10 22.91 -0.22
C THR A 196 1.51 22.60 -1.66
N PRO A 197 0.98 23.30 -2.68
CA PRO A 197 1.39 23.09 -4.07
C PRO A 197 2.87 23.39 -4.30
N GLY A 198 3.53 22.61 -5.16
CA GLY A 198 4.92 22.84 -5.59
C GLY A 198 6.00 22.28 -4.66
N THR A 199 5.65 21.57 -3.59
CA THR A 199 6.59 20.90 -2.68
C THR A 199 7.12 19.58 -3.22
N LEU A 200 6.41 18.95 -4.17
CA LEU A 200 6.82 17.69 -4.77
C LEU A 200 8.01 17.92 -5.72
N GLN A 201 9.12 17.27 -5.42
CA GLN A 201 10.35 17.33 -6.19
C GLN A 201 10.91 15.92 -6.34
N VAL A 202 11.71 15.69 -7.37
CA VAL A 202 12.41 14.42 -7.54
C VAL A 202 13.29 14.19 -6.30
N PRO A 203 13.13 13.07 -5.59
CA PRO A 203 13.99 12.74 -4.45
C PRO A 203 15.47 12.74 -4.83
N LYS A 204 16.34 13.03 -3.88
CA LYS A 204 17.80 12.95 -4.06
C LYS A 204 18.45 11.92 -3.14
N THR A 205 17.74 11.47 -2.11
CA THR A 205 18.20 10.52 -1.10
C THR A 205 17.12 9.48 -0.82
N ASP A 206 17.51 8.31 -0.31
CA ASP A 206 16.57 7.23 0.06
C ASP A 206 15.55 7.69 1.12
N ASN A 207 15.93 8.61 2.01
CA ASN A 207 15.00 9.17 2.99
C ASN A 207 13.94 10.05 2.31
N GLN A 208 14.34 10.88 1.34
CA GLN A 208 13.38 11.67 0.56
C GLN A 208 12.47 10.80 -0.31
N LEU A 209 12.98 9.65 -0.79
CA LEU A 209 12.16 8.66 -1.48
C LEU A 209 11.09 8.11 -0.54
N LYS A 210 11.48 7.67 0.66
CA LYS A 210 10.53 7.18 1.68
C LYS A 210 9.48 8.22 2.05
N GLU A 211 9.87 9.47 2.27
CA GLU A 211 8.93 10.57 2.52
C GLU A 211 7.92 10.71 1.38
N LEU A 212 8.38 10.65 0.13
CA LEU A 212 7.51 10.73 -1.05
C LEU A 212 6.58 9.52 -1.19
N GLU A 213 7.04 8.32 -0.86
CA GLU A 213 6.21 7.11 -0.79
C GLU A 213 5.12 7.25 0.28
N SER A 214 5.45 7.79 1.45
CA SER A 214 4.47 8.06 2.51
C SER A 214 3.46 9.13 2.09
N VAL A 215 3.89 10.20 1.40
CA VAL A 215 2.97 11.19 0.81
C VAL A 215 2.03 10.54 -0.22
N HIS A 216 2.56 9.64 -1.06
CA HIS A 216 1.74 8.87 -1.99
C HIS A 216 0.68 8.01 -1.26
N LYS A 217 1.03 7.35 -0.14
CA LYS A 217 0.07 6.62 0.71
C LYS A 217 -1.03 7.55 1.25
N VAL A 218 -0.69 8.75 1.73
CA VAL A 218 -1.68 9.73 2.22
C VAL A 218 -2.63 10.19 1.12
N LEU A 219 -2.13 10.41 -0.11
CA LEU A 219 -2.97 10.76 -1.26
C LEU A 219 -3.92 9.61 -1.65
N GLU A 220 -3.44 8.37 -1.57
CA GLU A 220 -4.28 7.19 -1.76
C GLU A 220 -5.38 7.06 -0.70
N LEU A 221 -5.05 7.33 0.56
CA LEU A 221 -6.03 7.41 1.65
C LEU A 221 -7.10 8.48 1.37
N TYR A 222 -6.71 9.68 0.91
CA TYR A 222 -7.67 10.72 0.54
C TYR A 222 -8.62 10.26 -0.57
N VAL A 223 -8.06 9.66 -1.64
CA VAL A 223 -8.86 9.11 -2.74
C VAL A 223 -9.82 8.03 -2.23
N TRP A 224 -9.36 7.13 -1.37
CA TRP A 224 -10.19 6.06 -0.80
C TRP A 224 -11.36 6.59 0.03
N LEU A 225 -11.12 7.61 0.87
CA LEU A 225 -12.14 8.28 1.68
C LEU A 225 -13.12 9.03 0.78
N SER A 226 -12.63 9.68 -0.28
CA SER A 226 -13.49 10.40 -1.21
C SER A 226 -14.53 9.54 -1.91
N PHE A 227 -14.26 8.25 -2.15
CA PHE A 227 -15.25 7.32 -2.72
C PHE A 227 -16.39 6.97 -1.76
N ARG A 228 -16.24 7.23 -0.45
CA ARG A 228 -17.21 6.89 0.59
C ARG A 228 -17.88 8.12 1.21
N MET A 229 -17.18 9.24 1.22
CA MET A 229 -17.61 10.53 1.79
C MET A 229 -17.40 11.62 0.72
N ASP A 230 -18.11 11.53 -0.41
CA ASP A 230 -17.88 12.37 -1.58
C ASP A 230 -18.14 13.86 -1.34
N ASP A 231 -19.22 14.20 -0.62
CA ASP A 231 -19.54 15.58 -0.23
C ASP A 231 -18.47 16.22 0.66
N SER A 232 -17.79 15.39 1.47
CA SER A 232 -16.83 15.84 2.46
C SER A 232 -15.38 15.81 1.96
N PHE A 233 -15.07 15.03 0.93
CA PHE A 233 -13.75 14.94 0.30
C PHE A 233 -13.85 15.31 -1.19
N PRO A 234 -14.11 16.58 -1.50
CA PRO A 234 -14.46 17.02 -2.85
C PRO A 234 -13.28 17.03 -3.85
N ASP A 235 -12.03 16.98 -3.38
CA ASP A 235 -10.85 17.23 -4.21
C ASP A 235 -10.27 15.92 -4.80
N ARG A 236 -11.12 14.92 -5.10
CA ARG A 236 -10.72 13.58 -5.55
C ARG A 236 -9.82 13.61 -6.79
N GLU A 237 -10.21 14.36 -7.82
CA GLU A 237 -9.46 14.44 -9.07
C GLU A 237 -8.07 15.06 -8.84
N VAL A 238 -7.99 16.08 -7.99
CA VAL A 238 -6.73 16.74 -7.63
C VAL A 238 -5.82 15.77 -6.88
N ALA A 239 -6.36 15.01 -5.91
CA ALA A 239 -5.61 14.00 -5.17
C ALA A 239 -5.11 12.87 -6.09
N ALA A 240 -5.92 12.42 -7.05
CA ALA A 240 -5.54 11.41 -8.03
C ALA A 240 -4.41 11.91 -8.95
N SER A 241 -4.48 13.16 -9.41
CA SER A 241 -3.42 13.79 -10.21
C SER A 241 -2.11 13.91 -9.42
N GLN A 242 -2.17 14.41 -8.17
CA GLN A 242 -0.98 14.49 -7.31
C GLN A 242 -0.38 13.10 -7.01
N LYS A 243 -1.23 12.09 -6.81
CA LYS A 243 -0.78 10.70 -6.64
C LYS A 243 0.02 10.25 -7.86
N SER A 244 -0.49 10.50 -9.07
CA SER A 244 0.22 10.17 -10.31
C SER A 244 1.55 10.90 -10.44
N ILE A 245 1.63 12.16 -10.01
CA ILE A 245 2.88 12.93 -9.99
C ILE A 245 3.89 12.28 -9.03
N CYS A 246 3.47 11.92 -7.81
CA CYS A 246 4.34 11.19 -6.88
C CYS A 246 4.87 9.90 -7.49
N SER A 247 4.02 9.11 -8.15
CA SER A 247 4.45 7.87 -8.82
C SER A 247 5.52 8.13 -9.89
N MET A 248 5.35 9.16 -10.72
CA MET A 248 6.34 9.53 -11.74
C MET A 248 7.67 9.99 -11.12
N LEU A 249 7.63 10.77 -10.04
CA LEU A 249 8.84 11.24 -9.34
C LEU A 249 9.59 10.10 -8.64
N ILE A 250 8.86 9.14 -8.09
CA ILE A 250 9.41 7.89 -7.52
C ILE A 250 10.11 7.09 -8.62
N GLU A 251 9.43 6.87 -9.76
CA GLU A 251 10.00 6.15 -10.90
C GLU A 251 11.27 6.84 -11.44
N GLU A 252 11.25 8.15 -11.60
CA GLU A 252 12.41 8.94 -12.03
C GLU A 252 13.60 8.81 -11.06
N TYR A 253 13.34 8.78 -9.75
CA TYR A 253 14.39 8.54 -8.76
C TYR A 253 14.99 7.13 -8.92
N LEU A 254 14.14 6.11 -9.00
CA LEU A 254 14.56 4.71 -9.12
C LEU A 254 15.32 4.45 -10.43
N GLU A 255 14.97 5.12 -11.53
CA GLU A 255 15.73 5.03 -12.79
C GLU A 255 17.12 5.67 -12.71
N ARG A 256 17.23 6.81 -12.02
CA ARG A 256 18.48 7.60 -11.91
C ARG A 256 19.45 7.03 -10.87
N PHE A 257 18.94 6.63 -9.72
CA PHE A 257 19.72 6.25 -8.54
C PHE A 257 19.58 4.76 -8.17
N GLY A 258 18.72 4.00 -8.85
CA GLY A 258 18.76 2.55 -8.81
C GLY A 258 20.15 2.04 -9.21
N TRP A 259 20.53 0.86 -8.71
CA TRP A 259 21.87 0.30 -8.95
C TRP A 259 22.21 0.28 -10.45
N GLN A 260 23.18 1.10 -10.87
CA GLN A 260 23.72 1.11 -12.23
C GLN A 260 25.12 0.49 -12.23
N PRO A 261 25.44 -0.43 -13.16
CA PRO A 261 26.81 -0.87 -13.39
C PRO A 261 27.70 0.37 -13.63
N GLN A 262 28.88 0.40 -13.01
CA GLN A 262 29.78 1.57 -12.94
C GLN A 262 30.13 2.23 -14.30
N ASP A 263 29.88 1.56 -15.42
CA ASP A 263 30.23 2.03 -16.78
C ASP A 263 29.09 2.68 -17.60
N ARG A 264 27.84 2.79 -17.11
CA ARG A 264 26.73 3.28 -17.96
C ARG A 264 25.76 4.25 -17.28
N ARG A 265 26.21 5.49 -17.06
CA ARG A 265 25.31 6.64 -16.87
C ARG A 265 24.72 7.09 -18.23
N LYS A 266 23.72 6.38 -18.75
CA LYS A 266 22.84 6.94 -19.78
C LYS A 266 21.53 7.35 -19.11
N VAL A 267 21.29 8.65 -19.04
CA VAL A 267 20.03 9.22 -18.57
C VAL A 267 18.94 8.84 -19.57
N LEU A 268 17.98 8.02 -19.14
CA LEU A 268 16.77 7.74 -19.91
C LEU A 268 15.86 8.99 -19.81
N GLY A 269 15.81 9.78 -20.88
CA GLY A 269 15.10 11.07 -20.93
C GLY A 269 13.57 10.98 -21.08
N GLY A 270 12.94 9.90 -20.59
CA GLY A 270 11.50 9.66 -20.77
C GLY A 270 10.60 10.51 -19.88
N ALA A 271 10.95 10.67 -18.60
CA ALA A 271 10.12 11.32 -17.60
C ALA A 271 9.89 12.84 -17.85
N GLN A 272 10.85 13.52 -18.48
CA GLN A 272 10.77 14.98 -18.73
C GLN A 272 9.67 15.40 -19.73
N LYS A 273 9.25 14.51 -20.64
CA LYS A 273 8.18 14.84 -21.61
C LYS A 273 6.77 14.78 -21.01
N LEU A 274 6.53 13.87 -20.06
CA LEU A 274 5.22 13.70 -19.42
C LEU A 274 4.92 14.81 -18.40
N LEU A 275 5.96 15.31 -17.70
CA LEU A 275 5.86 16.48 -16.82
C LEU A 275 5.41 17.76 -17.56
N GLN A 276 5.73 17.90 -18.84
CA GLN A 276 5.34 19.09 -19.62
C GLN A 276 3.92 19.02 -20.19
N GLU A 277 3.39 17.83 -20.45
CA GLU A 277 2.08 17.67 -21.11
C GLU A 277 0.91 17.57 -20.12
N TYR A 278 1.14 17.19 -18.85
CA TYR A 278 0.07 17.00 -17.87
C TYR A 278 -0.09 18.14 -16.82
N ASP A 279 0.90 19.01 -16.61
CA ASP A 279 1.09 19.60 -15.26
C ASP A 279 1.10 21.14 -15.12
N VAL A 280 0.37 21.91 -15.93
CA VAL A 280 0.29 23.38 -15.69
C VAL A 280 -1.12 23.97 -15.87
N SER A 281 -1.93 23.45 -16.80
CA SER A 281 -3.20 24.10 -17.18
C SER A 281 -4.36 23.78 -16.22
N GLN A 282 -4.50 22.53 -15.77
CA GLN A 282 -5.57 22.13 -14.85
C GLN A 282 -5.33 22.60 -13.41
N MET A 283 -4.09 22.51 -12.91
CA MET A 283 -3.73 22.99 -11.57
C MET A 283 -3.93 24.50 -11.42
N ASN A 284 -3.43 25.30 -12.36
CA ASN A 284 -3.59 26.75 -12.28
C ASN A 284 -5.06 27.20 -12.31
N LYS A 285 -5.92 26.47 -13.03
CA LYS A 285 -7.35 26.77 -13.10
C LYS A 285 -8.07 26.48 -11.78
N TYR A 286 -7.78 25.34 -11.15
CA TYR A 286 -8.31 24.99 -9.83
C TYR A 286 -7.89 26.01 -8.74
N PHE A 287 -6.62 26.41 -8.72
CA PHE A 287 -6.14 27.39 -7.73
C PHE A 287 -6.64 28.82 -8.00
N GLN A 288 -6.98 29.18 -9.25
CA GLN A 288 -7.59 30.46 -9.59
C GLN A 288 -9.09 30.53 -9.26
N GLU A 289 -9.84 29.44 -9.45
CA GLU A 289 -11.29 29.43 -9.21
C GLU A 289 -11.66 29.47 -7.71
N VAL A 290 -10.80 28.96 -6.84
CA VAL A 290 -11.04 28.94 -5.38
C VAL A 290 -10.45 30.16 -4.66
N ASN A 291 -9.72 31.03 -5.37
CA ASN A 291 -9.14 32.25 -4.83
C ASN A 291 -9.37 33.42 -5.80
N PRO A 292 -10.58 34.02 -5.86
CA PRO A 292 -10.69 35.35 -6.42
C PRO A 292 -9.95 36.25 -5.45
N GLY A 293 -8.74 36.69 -5.82
CA GLY A 293 -7.92 37.54 -4.97
C GLY A 293 -8.71 38.74 -4.43
N PRO A 294 -8.28 39.34 -3.30
CA PRO A 294 -8.96 40.50 -2.75
C PRO A 294 -9.03 41.60 -3.83
N LYS A 295 -10.25 42.05 -4.13
CA LYS A 295 -10.50 43.24 -4.96
C LYS A 295 -9.97 44.49 -4.28
#